data_AF-A0AAV4DDY2-F1
#
_entry.id   AF-A0AAV4DDY2-F1
#
_cell.length_a   1.000
_cell.length_b   1.000
_cell.length_c   1.000
_cell.angle_alpha   90.00
_cell.angle_beta   90.00
_cell.angle_gamma   90.00
#
_symmetry.space_group_name_H-M   'P 1'
#
loop_
_entity.id
_entity.type
_entity.pdbx_description
1 polymer ?
#
loop_
_entity_poly.entity_id
_entity_poly.type
_entity_poly.pdbx_seq_one_letter_code
_entity_poly.pdbx_strand_id
1 'polypeptide(L)'
;MKTFLFVLVHVSVLCLLVHAAPELQLQTGIARGSDKQAVGTLKPYFAYYGIPFAEPPVGNLRFSPPRRYVGRGAGTVLTSDTYRASCYQVPPPSTETMSEDCLHLNVFSPADVNQGRLKKVTFTIGFDSCLCFYSASWAHK
;
A
#
# COMPACT_ATOMS: atom_id res chain seq x y z
N MET A 1 -1.76 -9.64 -52.60
CA MET A 1 -2.48 -10.35 -51.51
C MET A 1 -1.60 -10.90 -50.38
N LYS A 2 -0.26 -10.75 -50.41
CA LYS A 2 0.63 -11.24 -49.34
C LYS A 2 0.90 -10.21 -48.22
N THR A 3 0.68 -8.92 -48.49
CA THR A 3 0.94 -7.82 -47.54
C THR A 3 -0.09 -7.71 -46.41
N PHE A 4 -1.36 -8.08 -46.64
CA PHE A 4 -2.41 -8.05 -45.60
C PHE A 4 -2.21 -9.09 -44.49
N LEU A 5 -1.59 -10.23 -44.81
CA LEU A 5 -1.34 -11.29 -43.83
C LEU A 5 -0.23 -10.91 -42.83
N PHE A 6 0.81 -10.21 -43.28
CA PHE A 6 1.90 -9.74 -42.41
C PHE A 6 1.47 -8.62 -41.45
N VAL A 7 0.56 -7.75 -41.89
CA VAL A 7 0.01 -6.67 -41.04
C VAL A 7 -0.87 -7.25 -39.93
N LEU A 8 -1.67 -8.29 -40.21
CA LEU A 8 -2.50 -8.96 -39.21
C LEU A 8 -1.67 -9.73 -38.17
N VAL A 9 -0.55 -10.34 -38.58
CA VAL A 9 0.35 -11.06 -37.65
C VAL A 9 1.06 -10.08 -36.70
N HIS A 10 1.52 -8.92 -37.18
CA HIS A 10 2.14 -7.92 -36.29
C HIS A 10 1.17 -7.28 -35.30
N VAL A 11 -0.10 -7.11 -35.66
CA VAL A 11 -1.12 -6.57 -34.73
C VAL A 11 -1.47 -7.59 -33.62
N SER A 12 -1.32 -8.90 -33.88
CA SER A 12 -1.58 -9.95 -32.89
C SER A 12 -0.43 -10.22 -31.90
N VAL A 13 0.82 -9.84 -32.25
CA VAL A 13 2.02 -10.07 -31.42
C VAL A 13 2.30 -8.90 -30.47
N LEU A 14 1.49 -7.83 -30.50
CA LEU A 14 1.42 -6.87 -29.40
C LEU A 14 0.54 -7.44 -28.26
N CYS A 15 0.86 -8.66 -27.81
CA CYS A 15 0.34 -9.17 -26.56
C CYS A 15 0.91 -8.26 -25.46
N LEU A 16 0.09 -7.33 -24.99
CA LEU A 16 0.40 -6.46 -23.87
C LEU A 16 0.88 -7.37 -22.73
N LEU A 17 2.14 -7.20 -22.32
CA LEU A 17 2.60 -7.68 -21.03
C LEU A 17 1.85 -6.88 -19.97
N VAL A 18 0.61 -7.25 -19.70
CA VAL A 18 -0.15 -6.76 -18.54
C VAL A 18 0.52 -7.41 -17.34
N HIS A 19 1.51 -6.72 -16.77
CA HIS A 19 2.07 -7.13 -15.48
C HIS A 19 0.98 -6.92 -14.44
N ALA A 20 0.35 -8.00 -14.01
CA ALA A 20 -0.66 -7.94 -12.96
C ALA A 20 0.00 -7.41 -11.68
N ALA A 21 -0.59 -6.38 -11.08
CA ALA A 21 -0.13 -5.85 -9.81
C ALA A 21 -0.11 -6.96 -8.74
N PRO A 22 0.85 -6.97 -7.81
CA PRO A 22 0.90 -7.98 -6.76
C PRO A 22 -0.33 -7.85 -5.86
N GLU A 23 -1.16 -8.88 -5.80
CA GLU A 23 -2.40 -8.91 -5.00
C GLU A 23 -2.32 -9.96 -3.88
N LEU A 24 -2.74 -9.56 -2.69
CA LEU A 24 -2.86 -10.42 -1.52
C LEU A 24 -4.31 -10.47 -1.06
N GLN A 25 -4.85 -11.68 -0.95
CA GLN A 25 -6.19 -11.92 -0.42
C GLN A 25 -6.15 -11.89 1.11
N LEU A 26 -6.82 -10.91 1.72
CA LEU A 26 -6.99 -10.77 3.16
C LEU A 26 -8.44 -11.12 3.53
N GLN A 27 -8.68 -11.49 4.80
CA GLN A 27 -10.04 -11.75 5.29
C GLN A 27 -10.95 -10.52 5.16
N THR A 28 -10.37 -9.31 5.19
CA THR A 28 -11.09 -8.03 5.17
C THR A 28 -11.18 -7.40 3.77
N GLY A 29 -10.55 -7.98 2.75
CA GLY A 29 -10.49 -7.42 1.39
C GLY A 29 -9.21 -7.80 0.64
N ILE A 30 -8.90 -7.08 -0.43
CA ILE A 30 -7.73 -7.33 -1.29
C ILE A 30 -6.68 -6.24 -1.03
N ALA A 31 -5.45 -6.62 -0.71
CA ALA A 31 -4.33 -5.69 -0.71
C ALA A 31 -3.62 -5.76 -2.07
N ARG A 32 -3.74 -4.69 -2.87
CA ARG A 32 -3.06 -4.53 -4.16
C ARG A 32 -1.82 -3.66 -3.97
N GLY A 33 -0.65 -4.22 -4.24
CA GLY A 33 0.63 -3.52 -4.12
C GLY A 33 1.13 -2.95 -5.44
N SER A 34 2.33 -2.41 -5.40
CA SER A 34 3.07 -1.95 -6.57
C SER A 34 4.52 -2.41 -6.51
N ASP A 35 5.09 -2.74 -7.66
CA ASP A 35 6.52 -2.96 -7.83
C ASP A 35 7.30 -1.67 -7.61
N LYS A 36 8.35 -1.75 -6.80
CA LYS A 36 9.28 -0.67 -6.50
C LYS A 36 10.71 -1.20 -6.49
N GLN A 37 11.65 -0.28 -6.64
CA GLN A 37 13.08 -0.56 -6.53
C GLN A 37 13.66 0.25 -5.37
N ALA A 38 14.43 -0.39 -4.49
CA ALA A 38 15.01 0.28 -3.34
C ALA A 38 16.09 1.27 -3.79
N VAL A 39 15.97 2.54 -3.36
CA VAL A 39 16.87 3.64 -3.74
C VAL A 39 18.33 3.26 -3.48
N GLY A 40 19.20 3.50 -4.46
CA GLY A 40 20.62 3.16 -4.37
C GLY A 40 20.93 1.66 -4.54
N THR A 41 19.95 0.84 -4.93
CA THR A 41 20.14 -0.60 -5.18
C THR A 41 19.35 -1.06 -6.41
N LEU A 42 19.64 -2.26 -6.91
CA LEU A 42 18.82 -2.93 -7.93
C LEU A 42 17.78 -3.90 -7.33
N LYS A 43 17.58 -3.89 -6.01
CA LYS A 43 16.70 -4.86 -5.34
C LYS A 43 15.23 -4.47 -5.48
N PRO A 44 14.39 -5.31 -6.12
CA PRO A 44 12.96 -5.07 -6.21
C PRO A 44 12.24 -5.41 -4.90
N TYR A 45 11.17 -4.67 -4.60
CA TYR A 45 10.26 -4.92 -3.50
C TYR A 45 8.82 -4.55 -3.91
N PHE A 46 7.85 -5.15 -3.24
CA PHE A 46 6.44 -4.76 -3.34
C PHE A 46 6.09 -3.79 -2.22
N ALA A 47 5.40 -2.72 -2.58
CA ALA A 47 4.86 -1.74 -1.64
C ALA A 47 3.34 -1.81 -1.60
N TYR A 48 2.78 -1.87 -0.40
CA TYR A 48 1.34 -1.81 -0.15
C TYR A 48 1.07 -0.64 0.78
N TYR A 49 0.39 0.39 0.30
CA TYR A 49 0.14 1.60 1.08
C TYR A 49 -1.27 1.64 1.65
N GLY A 50 -1.40 2.19 2.86
CA GLY A 50 -2.69 2.59 3.41
C GLY A 50 -3.63 1.45 3.76
N ILE A 51 -3.12 0.27 4.14
CA ILE A 51 -3.98 -0.85 4.58
C ILE A 51 -4.61 -0.50 5.93
N PRO A 52 -5.94 -0.49 6.07
CA PRO A 52 -6.60 -0.22 7.34
C PRO A 52 -6.38 -1.37 8.33
N PHE A 53 -5.93 -1.04 9.54
CA PHE A 53 -5.81 -2.03 10.62
C PHE A 53 -6.92 -1.90 11.67
N ALA A 54 -7.63 -0.77 11.68
CA ALA A 54 -8.76 -0.48 12.55
C ALA A 54 -9.84 0.32 11.80
N GLU A 55 -11.04 0.37 12.36
CA GLU A 55 -12.08 1.29 11.90
C GLU A 55 -11.66 2.75 12.14
N PRO A 56 -12.05 3.69 11.25
CA PRO A 56 -11.74 5.10 11.43
C PRO A 56 -12.31 5.62 12.77
N PRO A 57 -11.51 6.26 13.63
CA PRO A 57 -11.92 6.75 14.95
C PRO A 57 -12.74 8.05 14.86
N VAL A 58 -13.73 8.10 13.97
CA VAL A 58 -14.57 9.27 13.70
C VAL A 58 -15.95 9.12 14.34
N GLY A 59 -16.65 10.24 14.55
CA GLY A 59 -18.00 10.25 15.11
C GLY A 59 -18.05 9.57 16.48
N ASN A 60 -18.93 8.57 16.63
CA ASN A 60 -19.09 7.83 17.89
C ASN A 60 -17.87 6.97 18.27
N LEU A 61 -16.93 6.75 17.36
CA LEU A 61 -15.68 6.02 17.65
C LEU A 61 -14.56 6.94 18.13
N ARG A 62 -14.76 8.26 18.09
CA ARG A 62 -13.77 9.22 18.56
C ARG A 62 -13.51 9.03 20.05
N PHE A 63 -12.23 9.01 20.43
CA PHE A 63 -11.76 8.76 21.81
C PHE A 63 -12.15 7.40 22.40
N SER A 64 -12.67 6.49 21.59
CA SER A 64 -12.90 5.10 21.99
C SER A 64 -11.68 4.24 21.64
N PRO A 65 -11.50 3.08 22.31
CA PRO A 65 -10.50 2.11 21.89
C PRO A 65 -10.68 1.72 20.40
N PRO A 66 -9.59 1.54 19.63
CA PRO A 66 -9.68 1.16 18.22
C PRO A 66 -10.51 -0.12 18.03
N ARG A 67 -11.47 -0.07 17.11
CA ARG A 67 -12.25 -1.25 16.71
C ARG A 67 -11.56 -1.96 15.56
N ARG A 68 -11.53 -3.30 15.61
CA ARG A 68 -11.01 -4.12 14.50
C ARG A 68 -11.73 -3.74 13.20
N TYR A 69 -10.95 -3.52 12.15
CA TYR A 69 -11.47 -3.29 10.81
C TYR A 69 -12.23 -4.52 10.31
N VAL A 70 -13.49 -4.36 9.89
CA VAL A 70 -14.34 -5.49 9.46
C VAL A 70 -14.37 -5.71 7.94
N GLY A 71 -13.71 -4.85 7.17
CA GLY A 71 -13.75 -4.90 5.71
C GLY A 71 -14.96 -4.18 5.12
N ARG A 72 -14.88 -3.91 3.80
CA ARG A 72 -15.95 -3.26 3.03
C ARG A 72 -16.63 -4.20 2.01
N GLY A 73 -16.40 -5.50 2.14
CA GLY A 73 -16.95 -6.54 1.26
C GLY A 73 -15.86 -7.38 0.59
N ALA A 74 -16.23 -8.60 0.20
CA ALA A 74 -15.33 -9.48 -0.56
C ALA A 74 -15.02 -8.82 -1.93
N GLY A 75 -13.73 -8.64 -2.22
CA GLY A 75 -13.27 -8.01 -3.46
C GLY A 75 -12.96 -6.50 -3.37
N THR A 76 -13.19 -5.85 -2.22
CA THR A 76 -12.79 -4.44 -2.06
C THR A 76 -11.28 -4.32 -1.95
N VAL A 77 -10.67 -3.51 -2.81
CA VAL A 77 -9.25 -3.13 -2.69
C VAL A 77 -9.08 -2.22 -1.48
N LEU A 78 -8.19 -2.61 -0.57
CA LEU A 78 -7.94 -1.93 0.71
C LEU A 78 -6.80 -0.92 0.63
N THR A 79 -5.90 -1.10 -0.33
CA THR A 79 -4.70 -0.29 -0.51
C THR A 79 -4.96 0.99 -1.30
N SER A 80 -4.01 1.91 -1.22
CA SER A 80 -3.94 3.15 -1.98
C SER A 80 -2.69 3.16 -2.87
N ASP A 81 -2.69 3.99 -3.91
CA ASP A 81 -1.52 4.19 -4.78
C ASP A 81 -0.39 4.95 -4.07
N THR A 82 -0.75 5.72 -3.03
CA THR A 82 0.15 6.56 -2.24
C THR A 82 -0.13 6.43 -0.74
N TYR A 83 0.74 7.01 0.08
CA TYR A 83 0.53 7.15 1.52
C TYR A 83 -0.81 7.83 1.83
N ARG A 84 -1.52 7.31 2.83
CA ARG A 84 -2.74 7.92 3.34
C ARG A 84 -2.44 9.07 4.29
N ALA A 85 -3.49 9.82 4.62
CA ALA A 85 -3.42 10.94 5.54
C ALA A 85 -2.81 10.53 6.89
N SER A 86 -1.97 11.39 7.42
CA SER A 86 -1.46 11.32 8.79
C SER A 86 -2.56 11.60 9.81
N CYS A 87 -2.34 11.21 11.06
CA CYS A 87 -3.21 11.61 12.16
C CYS A 87 -3.05 13.10 12.47
N TYR A 88 -4.08 13.70 13.08
CA TYR A 88 -4.02 15.09 13.56
C TYR A 88 -2.86 15.31 14.55
N GLN A 89 -2.01 16.28 14.26
CA GLN A 89 -0.73 16.54 14.91
C GLN A 89 -0.29 18.01 14.67
N VAL A 90 0.48 18.63 15.59
CA VAL A 90 0.87 20.06 15.54
C VAL A 90 2.36 20.26 15.86
N PRO A 91 3.23 20.59 14.92
CA PRO A 91 2.91 21.18 13.63
C PRO A 91 2.39 20.13 12.64
N PRO A 92 1.57 20.55 11.66
CA PRO A 92 1.15 19.66 10.58
C PRO A 92 2.39 19.18 9.80
N PRO A 93 2.36 17.95 9.25
CA PRO A 93 3.41 17.49 8.35
C PRO A 93 3.45 18.36 7.09
N SER A 94 4.64 18.56 6.54
CA SER A 94 4.86 19.48 5.41
C SER A 94 4.34 18.97 4.06
N THR A 95 4.22 17.65 3.89
CA THR A 95 3.95 17.02 2.59
C THR A 95 2.72 16.12 2.59
N GLU A 96 2.02 16.01 3.72
CA GLU A 96 0.93 15.05 3.93
C GLU A 96 -0.34 15.76 4.33
N THR A 97 -1.48 15.21 3.92
CA THR A 97 -2.76 15.61 4.47
C THR A 97 -2.95 14.98 5.85
N MET A 98 -3.87 15.56 6.62
CA MET A 98 -4.24 15.08 7.96
C MET A 98 -5.71 14.71 7.98
N SER A 99 -6.05 13.65 8.70
CA SER A 99 -7.41 13.16 8.86
C SER A 99 -7.55 12.41 10.19
N GLU A 100 -8.77 12.32 10.74
CA GLU A 100 -9.06 11.35 11.80
C GLU A 100 -9.13 9.91 11.24
N ASP A 101 -9.42 9.75 9.95
CA ASP A 101 -9.28 8.47 9.23
C ASP A 101 -7.80 8.20 8.88
N CYS A 102 -6.99 7.94 9.91
CA CYS A 102 -5.53 7.78 9.82
C CYS A 102 -5.01 6.41 10.29
N LEU A 103 -5.88 5.48 10.72
CA LEU A 103 -5.49 4.17 11.27
C LEU A 103 -5.15 3.14 10.18
N HIS A 104 -4.08 3.45 9.44
CA HIS A 104 -3.58 2.66 8.33
C HIS A 104 -2.11 2.30 8.53
N LEU A 105 -1.67 1.23 7.88
CA LEU A 105 -0.26 0.81 7.84
C LEU A 105 0.21 0.65 6.39
N ASN A 106 1.53 0.67 6.22
CA ASN A 106 2.18 0.37 4.95
C ASN A 106 3.00 -0.91 5.11
N VAL A 107 3.01 -1.77 4.09
CA VAL A 107 3.80 -3.02 4.08
C VAL A 107 4.77 -2.98 2.92
N PHE A 108 6.03 -3.30 3.20
CA PHE A 108 7.08 -3.43 2.19
C PHE A 108 7.67 -4.84 2.28
N SER A 109 7.61 -5.58 1.18
CA SER A 109 8.12 -6.96 1.14
C SER A 109 9.12 -7.13 -0.02
N PRO A 110 10.25 -7.82 0.17
CA PRO A 110 11.13 -8.19 -0.94
C PRO A 110 10.35 -8.89 -2.06
N ALA A 111 10.68 -8.68 -3.33
CA ALA A 111 9.95 -9.36 -4.41
C ALA A 111 10.26 -10.88 -4.50
N ASP A 112 11.28 -11.37 -3.79
CA ASP A 112 11.73 -12.76 -3.77
C ASP A 112 10.98 -13.64 -2.74
N VAL A 113 9.70 -13.36 -2.48
CA VAL A 113 8.89 -14.16 -1.54
C VAL A 113 8.50 -15.48 -2.19
N ASN A 114 9.31 -16.51 -1.95
CA ASN A 114 8.99 -17.89 -2.34
C ASN A 114 7.96 -18.49 -1.38
N GLN A 115 6.91 -19.11 -1.93
CA GLN A 115 5.94 -19.88 -1.16
C GLN A 115 6.66 -21.01 -0.42
N GLY A 116 6.64 -20.99 0.92
CA GLY A 116 7.23 -22.05 1.76
C GLY A 116 8.33 -21.59 2.71
N ARG A 117 8.83 -20.35 2.61
CA ARG A 117 9.77 -19.80 3.60
C ARG A 117 9.35 -18.42 4.08
N LEU A 118 8.85 -18.36 5.31
CA LEU A 118 8.51 -17.10 5.97
C LEU A 118 9.76 -16.22 6.11
N LYS A 119 9.60 -14.93 5.81
CA LYS A 119 10.64 -13.91 6.02
C LYS A 119 10.46 -13.33 7.43
N LYS A 120 11.54 -12.78 7.99
CA LYS A 120 11.46 -12.01 9.23
C LYS A 120 10.62 -10.75 8.99
N VAL A 121 9.74 -10.41 9.94
CA VAL A 121 8.89 -9.22 9.89
C VAL A 121 9.37 -8.24 10.95
N THR A 122 9.56 -6.98 10.55
CA THR A 122 9.90 -5.89 11.44
C THR A 122 8.76 -4.88 11.43
N PHE A 123 8.29 -4.49 12.62
CA PHE A 123 7.36 -3.38 12.78
C PHE A 123 8.14 -2.14 13.18
N THR A 124 8.03 -1.08 12.39
CA THR A 124 8.61 0.21 12.72
C THR A 124 7.52 1.10 13.27
N ILE A 125 7.69 1.54 14.51
CA ILE A 125 6.84 2.55 15.13
C ILE A 125 7.73 3.75 15.38
N GLY A 126 7.53 4.81 14.60
CA GLY A 126 8.26 6.04 14.79
C GLY A 126 7.49 6.99 15.70
N PHE A 127 8.26 7.73 16.48
CA PHE A 127 7.77 8.78 17.35
C PHE A 127 8.77 9.93 17.32
N ASP A 128 8.28 11.15 17.47
CA ASP A 128 9.12 12.26 17.88
C ASP A 128 9.37 12.21 19.39
N SER A 129 10.22 13.11 19.89
CA SER A 129 10.57 13.21 21.31
C SER A 129 9.37 13.55 22.22
N CYS A 130 8.24 13.99 21.68
CA CYS A 130 7.01 14.29 22.42
C CYS A 130 5.99 13.14 22.41
N LEU A 131 6.14 12.13 21.53
CA LEU A 131 5.06 11.17 21.16
C LEU A 131 3.84 11.84 20.52
N CYS A 132 4.01 13.05 20.00
CA CYS A 132 2.93 13.93 19.59
C CYS A 132 2.85 14.03 18.06
N PHE A 133 3.97 13.85 17.35
CA PHE A 133 4.08 14.09 15.91
C PHE A 133 4.83 12.95 15.22
N TYR A 134 4.14 12.19 14.37
CA TYR A 134 4.76 11.25 13.45
C TYR A 134 3.79 10.81 12.36
N SER A 135 4.32 10.27 11.27
CA SER A 135 3.56 9.58 10.24
C SER A 135 4.41 8.46 9.65
N ALA A 136 3.78 7.38 9.19
CA ALA A 136 4.46 6.29 8.47
C ALA A 136 4.87 6.67 7.02
N SER A 137 4.75 7.96 6.71
CA SER A 137 5.40 8.76 5.67
C SER A 137 6.87 8.53 5.45
N TRP A 138 7.28 7.93 4.32
CA TRP A 138 8.62 8.23 3.81
C TRP A 138 8.55 9.54 3.05
N ALA A 139 8.79 10.65 3.77
CA ALA A 139 9.12 11.90 3.13
C ALA A 139 10.49 11.72 2.46
N HIS A 140 10.52 11.75 1.12
CA HIS A 140 11.75 12.10 0.42
C HIS A 140 12.14 13.50 0.89
N LYS A 141 13.08 13.58 1.83
CA LYS A 141 13.98 14.73 1.91
C LYS A 141 15.08 14.54 0.89
#